data_AF-A0A535LI67-F1
#
_entry.id   AF-A0A535LI67-F1
#
_cell.length_a   1.000
_cell.length_b   1.000
_cell.length_c   1.000
_cell.angle_alpha   90.00
_cell.angle_beta   90.00
_cell.angle_gamma   90.00
#
_symmetry.space_group_name_H-M   'P 1'
#
loop_
_entity.id
_entity.type
_entity.pdbx_description
1 polymer ?
#
loop_
_entity_poly.entity_id
_entity_poly.type
_entity_poly.pdbx_seq_one_letter_code
_entity_poly.pdbx_strand_id
1 'polypeptide(L)'
;MKLSRILPAVMIAAMLSLAGEVTASAHVVFCMYDPPIQVVTPGGHYLSVNNTIYLPPSERHIADHFVATATATADGHGGTLITVRVQVASAVSSAHVVSSVQRFQVSSAGGGSGGTVVSLDLDVPSA
;
A
#
# COMPACT_ATOMS: atom_id res chain seq x y z
N MET A 1 -40.75 37.16 -32.45
CA MET A 1 -40.31 36.64 -31.15
C MET A 1 -38.94 35.99 -31.33
N LYS A 2 -37.91 36.50 -30.65
CA LYS A 2 -36.50 36.16 -30.90
C LYS A 2 -36.04 35.18 -29.81
N LEU A 3 -35.97 33.90 -30.16
CA LEU A 3 -35.56 32.81 -29.27
C LEU A 3 -34.03 32.87 -29.08
N SER A 4 -33.57 33.68 -28.14
CA SER A 4 -32.14 33.88 -27.87
C SER A 4 -31.72 32.98 -26.71
N ARG A 5 -31.27 31.77 -27.06
CA ARG A 5 -30.13 31.05 -26.46
C ARG A 5 -29.81 31.38 -24.98
N ILE A 6 -30.44 30.65 -24.06
CA ILE A 6 -29.95 30.49 -22.68
C ILE A 6 -29.90 29.00 -22.41
N LEU A 7 -28.83 28.32 -22.80
CA LEU A 7 -28.49 26.94 -22.44
C LEU A 7 -27.09 26.65 -22.98
N PRO A 8 -26.03 27.00 -22.22
CA PRO A 8 -25.12 25.92 -21.85
C PRO A 8 -24.53 26.03 -20.44
N ALA A 9 -24.81 27.09 -19.67
CA ALA A 9 -24.10 27.35 -18.41
C ALA A 9 -24.41 26.32 -17.30
N VAL A 10 -25.58 25.68 -17.31
CA VAL A 10 -25.99 24.71 -16.28
C VAL A 10 -25.35 23.33 -16.49
N MET A 11 -24.97 22.98 -17.73
CA MET A 11 -24.33 21.69 -18.02
C MET A 11 -22.87 21.62 -17.57
N ILE A 12 -22.18 22.76 -17.44
CA ILE A 12 -20.78 22.77 -17.00
C ILE A 12 -20.71 22.55 -15.48
N ALA A 13 -21.61 23.16 -14.71
CA ALA A 13 -21.62 23.00 -13.25
C ALA A 13 -21.91 21.56 -12.79
N ALA A 14 -22.70 20.80 -13.55
CA ALA A 14 -22.99 19.40 -13.25
C ALA A 14 -21.83 18.44 -13.59
N MET A 15 -20.91 18.83 -14.48
CA MET A 15 -19.73 18.01 -14.80
C MET A 15 -18.58 18.18 -13.80
N LEU A 16 -18.51 19.32 -13.10
CA LEU A 16 -17.50 19.53 -12.04
C LEU A 16 -17.80 18.77 -10.74
N SER A 17 -19.05 18.35 -10.51
CA SER A 17 -19.45 17.55 -9.35
C SER A 17 -19.46 16.04 -9.61
N LEU A 18 -19.26 15.61 -10.86
CA LEU A 18 -19.06 14.20 -11.25
C LEU A 18 -17.60 13.86 -11.60
N ALA A 19 -16.67 14.82 -11.51
CA ALA A 19 -15.25 14.52 -11.40
C ALA A 19 -15.02 13.97 -9.99
N GLY A 20 -15.41 12.70 -9.82
CA GLY A 20 -15.30 11.96 -8.58
C GLY A 20 -13.92 12.14 -7.98
N GLU A 21 -13.91 12.44 -6.68
CA GLU A 21 -12.82 12.26 -5.73
C GLU A 21 -11.48 11.90 -6.39
N VAL A 22 -10.92 12.85 -7.15
CA VAL A 22 -9.53 12.75 -7.58
C VAL A 22 -8.79 13.12 -6.32
N THR A 23 -8.49 12.08 -5.52
CA THR A 23 -7.60 12.19 -4.37
C THR A 23 -6.41 13.02 -4.81
N ALA A 24 -6.34 14.25 -4.30
CA ALA A 24 -5.33 15.21 -4.67
C ALA A 24 -3.97 14.55 -4.42
N SER A 25 -3.28 14.24 -5.51
CA SER A 25 -1.93 13.69 -5.56
C SER A 25 -0.94 14.79 -5.18
N ALA A 26 -0.89 15.15 -3.90
CA ALA A 26 0.11 16.07 -3.38
C ALA A 26 0.29 15.82 -1.88
N HIS A 27 1.14 14.83 -1.53
CA HIS A 27 1.96 14.74 -0.29
C HIS A 27 2.41 13.31 0.09
N VAL A 28 2.43 12.37 -0.86
CA VAL A 28 3.08 11.08 -0.65
C VAL A 28 3.98 10.93 -1.87
N VAL A 29 5.29 10.78 -1.74
CA VAL A 29 5.92 9.47 -1.80
C VAL A 29 7.43 9.69 -1.56
N PHE A 30 7.98 9.10 -0.51
CA PHE A 30 9.36 8.62 -0.57
C PHE A 30 9.32 7.18 -0.10
N CYS A 31 9.76 6.27 -0.97
CA CYS A 31 9.81 4.85 -0.72
C CYS A 31 11.00 4.56 0.19
N MET A 32 10.74 4.20 1.44
CA MET A 32 11.74 3.58 2.29
C MET A 32 11.66 2.07 2.09
N TYR A 33 12.77 1.51 1.61
CA TYR A 33 12.92 0.09 1.34
C TYR A 33 13.57 -0.55 2.56
N ASP A 34 12.74 -1.26 3.33
CA ASP A 34 13.24 -2.22 4.31
C ASP A 34 13.85 -3.40 3.51
N PRO A 35 15.07 -3.88 3.86
CA PRO A 35 15.70 -4.99 3.16
C PRO A 35 14.73 -6.16 2.98
N PRO A 36 14.80 -6.85 1.83
CA PRO A 36 13.83 -7.86 1.50
C PRO A 36 13.87 -8.99 2.53
N ILE A 37 12.70 -9.37 3.04
CA ILE A 37 12.57 -10.49 3.98
C ILE A 37 12.49 -11.78 3.18
N GLN A 38 13.43 -12.69 3.42
CA GLN A 38 13.35 -14.03 2.86
C GLN A 38 12.44 -14.91 3.72
N VAL A 39 11.46 -15.54 3.08
CA VAL A 39 10.58 -16.54 3.70
C VAL A 39 10.70 -17.86 2.94
N VAL A 40 10.54 -18.96 3.67
CA VAL A 40 10.50 -20.31 3.10
C VAL A 40 9.04 -20.74 3.03
N THR A 41 8.57 -21.07 1.83
CA THR A 41 7.21 -21.60 1.65
C THR A 41 7.08 -22.98 2.30
N PRO A 42 5.86 -23.44 2.62
CA PRO A 42 5.63 -24.81 3.04
C PRO A 42 6.18 -25.87 2.07
N GLY A 43 6.27 -25.54 0.77
CA GLY A 43 6.88 -26.37 -0.26
C GLY A 43 8.41 -26.32 -0.32
N GLY A 44 9.08 -25.56 0.56
CA GLY A 44 10.54 -25.46 0.64
C GLY A 44 11.18 -24.47 -0.33
N HIS A 45 10.40 -23.59 -0.96
CA HIS A 45 10.92 -22.56 -1.88
C HIS A 45 11.22 -21.26 -1.14
N TYR A 46 12.29 -20.58 -1.54
CA TYR A 46 12.60 -19.24 -1.03
C TYR A 46 11.81 -18.18 -1.80
N LEU A 47 11.12 -17.31 -1.08
CA LEU A 47 10.47 -16.12 -1.61
C LEU A 47 11.03 -14.87 -0.94
N SER A 48 11.15 -13.80 -1.73
CA SER A 48 11.60 -12.50 -1.28
C SER A 48 10.39 -11.57 -1.16
N VAL A 49 10.09 -11.14 0.07
CA VAL A 49 9.05 -10.17 0.38
C VAL A 49 9.69 -8.79 0.43
N ASN A 50 9.21 -7.88 -0.43
CA ASN A 50 9.68 -6.51 -0.50
C ASN A 50 8.69 -5.60 0.22
N ASN A 51 9.18 -4.76 1.12
CA ASN A 51 8.37 -3.78 1.84
C ASN A 51 8.72 -2.37 1.37
N THR A 52 7.71 -1.60 1.02
CA THR A 52 7.82 -0.17 0.73
C THR A 52 6.98 0.59 1.72
N ILE A 53 7.61 1.50 2.46
CA ILE A 53 6.93 2.34 3.43
C ILE A 53 6.95 3.78 2.93
N TYR A 54 5.77 4.37 2.87
CA TYR A 54 5.56 5.76 2.50
C TYR A 54 5.24 6.57 3.74
N LEU A 55 6.00 7.66 3.94
CA LEU A 55 5.89 8.55 5.08
C LEU A 55 5.70 10.00 4.63
N PRO A 56 5.10 10.85 5.48
CA PRO A 56 5.11 12.30 5.31
C PRO A 56 6.55 12.84 5.17
N PRO A 57 6.78 13.88 4.33
CA PRO A 57 8.11 14.44 4.12
C PRO A 57 8.83 14.91 5.40
N SER A 58 8.07 15.41 6.40
CA SER A 58 8.59 15.87 7.68
C SER A 58 9.15 14.76 8.57
N GLU A 59 8.74 13.50 8.34
CA GLU A 59 8.98 12.36 9.24
C GLU A 59 10.02 11.38 8.69
N ARG A 60 10.65 11.70 7.55
CA ARG A 60 11.63 10.84 6.87
C ARG A 60 12.84 10.46 7.73
N HIS A 61 13.22 11.32 8.66
CA HIS A 61 14.34 11.09 9.56
C HIS A 61 14.12 9.92 10.54
N ILE A 62 12.89 9.41 10.62
CA ILE A 62 12.49 8.30 11.50
C ILE A 62 12.55 6.95 10.74
N ALA A 63 12.83 6.98 9.44
CA ALA A 63 12.63 5.84 8.55
C ALA A 63 13.63 4.69 8.71
N ASP A 64 14.75 4.91 9.41
CA ASP A 64 15.76 3.89 9.66
C ASP A 64 15.35 2.90 10.79
N HIS A 65 14.12 3.00 11.31
CA HIS A 65 13.68 2.28 12.52
C HIS A 65 12.40 1.45 12.34
N PHE A 66 12.04 1.07 11.11
CA PHE A 66 10.90 0.16 10.90
C PHE A 66 11.36 -1.29 11.06
N VAL A 67 10.66 -2.03 11.93
CA VAL A 67 10.87 -3.46 12.10
C VAL A 67 9.75 -4.19 11.36
N ALA A 68 10.11 -4.99 10.38
CA ALA A 68 9.17 -5.85 9.68
C ALA A 68 9.52 -7.33 9.88
N THR A 69 8.48 -8.15 9.94
CA THR A 69 8.59 -9.61 9.99
C THR A 69 7.61 -10.22 9.00
N ALA A 70 7.95 -11.35 8.41
CA ALA A 70 7.07 -12.08 7.50
C ALA A 70 7.05 -13.56 7.88
N THR A 71 5.87 -14.16 7.83
CA THR A 71 5.66 -15.60 8.08
C THR A 71 4.90 -16.20 6.91
N ALA A 72 5.33 -17.37 6.45
CA ALA A 72 4.70 -18.09 5.35
C ALA A 72 4.02 -19.37 5.87
N THR A 73 2.76 -19.56 5.49
CA THR A 73 1.95 -20.74 5.82
C THR A 73 1.24 -21.26 4.58
N ALA A 74 0.74 -22.49 4.61
CA ALA A 74 -0.07 -23.01 3.51
C ALA A 74 -1.42 -22.26 3.47
N ASP A 75 -1.88 -21.91 2.26
CA ASP A 75 -3.15 -21.19 2.03
C ASP A 75 -4.39 -22.12 2.00
N GLY A 76 -4.18 -23.44 1.97
CA GLY A 76 -5.23 -24.45 1.83
C GLY A 76 -5.66 -24.75 0.38
N HIS A 77 -5.17 -23.99 -0.61
CA HIS A 77 -5.48 -24.13 -2.04
C HIS A 77 -4.27 -24.56 -2.89
N GLY A 78 -3.12 -24.80 -2.24
CA GLY A 78 -1.89 -25.26 -2.87
C GLY A 78 -0.83 -24.16 -2.99
N GLY A 79 -1.17 -22.91 -2.69
CA GLY A 79 -0.27 -21.78 -2.60
C GLY A 79 0.29 -21.55 -1.20
N THR A 80 0.72 -20.31 -0.96
CA THR A 80 1.34 -19.87 0.28
C THR A 80 0.74 -18.54 0.70
N LEU A 81 0.14 -18.51 1.89
CA LEU A 81 -0.25 -17.27 2.54
C LEU A 81 0.94 -16.71 3.30
N ILE A 82 1.38 -15.51 2.95
CA ILE A 82 2.43 -14.78 3.65
C ILE A 82 1.80 -13.65 4.44
N THR A 83 1.93 -13.68 5.75
CA THR A 83 1.54 -12.59 6.64
C THR A 83 2.76 -11.75 7.00
N VAL A 84 2.71 -10.47 6.63
CA VAL A 84 3.73 -9.47 6.93
C VAL A 84 3.25 -8.59 8.07
N ARG A 85 4.09 -8.34 9.06
CA ARG A 85 3.83 -7.42 10.17
C ARG A 85 4.90 -6.34 10.18
N VAL A 86 4.49 -5.09 10.00
CA VAL A 86 5.36 -3.92 10.01
C VAL A 86 5.05 -3.07 11.24
N GLN A 87 6.03 -2.87 12.10
CA GLN A 87 5.93 -2.01 13.27
C GLN A 87 6.18 -0.56 12.86
N VAL A 88 5.16 0.29 13.01
CA VAL A 88 5.26 1.71 12.71
C VAL A 88 5.86 2.44 13.92
N ALA A 89 6.99 3.12 13.72
CA ALA A 89 7.67 3.84 14.78
C ALA A 89 6.75 4.88 15.44
N SER A 90 6.78 5.00 16.77
CA SER A 90 5.84 5.83 17.54
C SER A 90 5.83 7.32 17.18
N ALA A 91 6.93 7.84 16.61
CA ALA A 91 7.07 9.23 16.20
C ALA A 91 6.44 9.56 14.84
N VAL A 92 5.88 8.55 14.15
CA VAL A 92 5.26 8.69 12.83
C VAL A 92 3.78 9.01 12.99
N SER A 93 3.28 10.06 12.32
CA SER A 93 1.86 10.40 12.36
C SER A 93 1.03 9.50 11.45
N SER A 94 1.58 9.13 10.30
CA SER A 94 0.93 8.27 9.31
C SER A 94 1.98 7.51 8.50
N ALA A 95 1.74 6.23 8.26
CA ALA A 95 2.53 5.38 7.39
C ALA A 95 1.60 4.60 6.46
N HIS A 96 1.97 4.57 5.18
CA HIS A 96 1.37 3.64 4.22
C HIS A 96 2.40 2.59 3.86
N VAL A 97 2.08 1.32 4.10
CA VAL A 97 2.95 0.17 3.85
C VAL A 97 2.42 -0.62 2.67
N VAL A 98 3.31 -0.98 1.75
CA VAL A 98 3.05 -1.88 0.63
C VAL A 98 4.03 -3.03 0.71
N SER A 99 3.54 -4.25 0.84
CA SER A 99 4.34 -5.48 0.79
C SER A 99 4.09 -6.20 -0.53
N SER A 100 5.12 -6.83 -1.09
CA SER A 100 5.00 -7.51 -2.39
C SER A 100 5.95 -8.70 -2.57
N VAL A 101 5.49 -9.69 -3.32
CA VAL A 101 6.33 -10.76 -3.89
C VAL A 101 6.40 -10.56 -5.39
N GLN A 102 7.45 -9.88 -5.85
CA GLN A 102 7.59 -9.44 -7.25
C GLN A 102 7.53 -10.59 -8.26
N ARG A 103 8.09 -11.76 -7.92
CA ARG A 103 8.07 -12.96 -8.79
C ARG A 103 6.65 -13.34 -9.24
N PHE A 104 5.65 -13.14 -8.38
CA PHE A 104 4.26 -13.50 -8.65
C PHE A 104 3.37 -12.27 -8.88
N GLN A 105 3.93 -11.06 -8.88
CA GLN A 105 3.20 -9.79 -9.00
C GLN A 105 2.08 -9.63 -7.95
N VAL A 106 2.25 -10.25 -6.78
CA VAL A 106 1.31 -10.13 -5.65
C VAL A 106 1.75 -8.98 -4.76
N SER A 107 0.80 -8.13 -4.39
CA SER A 107 1.01 -7.03 -3.46
C SER A 107 -0.19 -6.81 -2.57
N SER A 108 0.07 -6.34 -1.36
CA SER A 108 -0.93 -5.96 -0.37
C SER A 108 -0.50 -4.67 0.29
N ALA A 109 -1.47 -3.86 0.69
CA ALA A 109 -1.21 -2.50 1.16
C ALA A 109 -2.11 -2.14 2.33
N GLY A 110 -1.59 -1.34 3.25
CA GLY A 110 -2.29 -0.94 4.46
C GLY A 110 -1.72 0.34 5.06
N GLY A 111 -2.47 0.91 5.99
CA GLY A 111 -2.11 2.16 6.66
C GLY A 111 -2.02 1.96 8.18
N GLY A 112 -1.15 2.73 8.81
CA GLY A 112 -1.00 2.75 10.25
C GLY A 112 -0.50 4.11 10.74
N SER A 113 -0.49 4.29 12.05
CA SER A 113 0.08 5.45 12.73
C SER A 113 1.12 4.98 13.74
N GLY A 114 1.85 5.91 14.33
CA GLY A 114 2.93 5.58 15.26
C GLY A 114 2.49 4.68 16.39
N GLY A 115 3.28 3.62 16.64
CA GLY A 115 3.01 2.63 17.67
C GLY A 115 2.06 1.51 17.26
N THR A 116 1.52 1.53 16.03
CA THR A 116 0.70 0.44 15.52
C THR A 116 1.51 -0.61 14.76
N VAL A 117 0.91 -1.78 14.61
CA VAL A 117 1.43 -2.85 13.74
C VAL A 117 0.51 -2.97 12.54
N VAL A 118 1.05 -2.73 11.34
CA VAL A 118 0.34 -2.95 10.08
C VAL A 118 0.52 -4.42 9.70
N SER A 119 -0.59 -5.14 9.56
CA SER A 119 -0.61 -6.54 9.12
C SER A 119 -1.08 -6.61 7.67
N LEU A 120 -0.30 -7.24 6.80
CA LEU A 120 -0.59 -7.39 5.38
C LEU A 120 -0.50 -8.86 4.99
N ASP A 121 -1.51 -9.35 4.30
CA ASP A 121 -1.53 -10.73 3.80
C ASP A 121 -1.30 -10.74 2.28
N LEU A 122 -0.38 -11.61 1.84
CA LEU A 122 -0.05 -11.86 0.44
C LEU A 122 -0.39 -13.31 0.14
N ASP A 123 -1.38 -13.53 -0.71
CA ASP A 123 -1.74 -14.85 -1.20
C ASP A 123 -0.91 -15.16 -2.47
N VAL A 124 0.08 -16.04 -2.33
CA VAL A 124 1.02 -16.38 -3.38
C VAL A 124 0.65 -17.74 -3.98
N PRO A 125 0.41 -17.83 -5.30
CA PRO A 125 0.06 -19.10 -5.93
C PRO A 125 1.22 -20.11 -5.85
N SER A 126 0.89 -21.39 -6.03
CA SER A 126 1.89 -22.45 -6.14
C SER A 126 2.88 -22.13 -7.28
N ALA A 127 4.18 -22.31 -7.00
CA ALA A 127 5.25 -22.12 -7.98
C ALA A 127 5.25 -23.19 -9.08
#